data_AF-A0A950R087-F1
#
_entry.id   AF-A0A950R087-F1
#
_cell.length_a   1.000
_cell.length_b   1.000
_cell.length_c   1.000
_cell.angle_alpha   90.00
_cell.angle_beta   90.00
_cell.angle_gamma   90.00
#
_symmetry.space_group_name_H-M   'P 1'
#
loop_
_entity.id
_entity.type
_entity.pdbx_description
1 polymer ?
#
loop_
_entity_poly.entity_id
_entity_poly.type
_entity_poly.pdbx_seq_one_letter_code
_entity_poly.pdbx_strand_id
1 'polypeptide(L)'
;MATQAQITANKINAHFSTGPKTEEGKAISSRNHLKFGFTGKFFVAEGEDQDEFDRLVADLEEEHQPSTTTEKILVRNMAQHHWLMQRAIVMQDICFNSQTGLCYDEKQLALMIRYQTTHQRAFHKCLKELLTLRAQRVKEQIGFESQERKERAQDTADYRKAKADTRKEEIHQARMHLLISKTTHQELKNQQLRNGFTVTPCPNSRLETSETSIPSRERQRV
;
A
#
# COMPACT_ATOMS: atom_id res chain seq x y z
N MET A 1 45.26 -12.74 -0.09
CA MET A 1 45.36 -14.19 -0.36
C MET A 1 45.85 -14.88 0.90
N ALA A 2 45.32 -16.07 1.23
CA ALA A 2 45.76 -16.83 2.39
C ALA A 2 47.17 -17.39 2.17
N THR A 3 48.02 -17.36 3.20
CA THR A 3 49.40 -17.85 3.11
C THR A 3 49.46 -19.38 3.11
N GLN A 4 50.56 -19.95 2.63
CA GLN A 4 50.75 -21.41 2.62
C GLN A 4 50.64 -22.02 4.02
N ALA A 5 51.15 -21.31 5.04
CA ALA A 5 51.01 -21.71 6.44
C ALA A 5 49.54 -21.72 6.91
N GLN A 6 48.74 -20.72 6.51
CA GLN A 6 47.29 -20.69 6.81
C GLN A 6 46.54 -21.84 6.13
N ILE A 7 46.90 -22.20 4.90
CA ILE A 7 46.27 -23.32 4.17
C ILE A 7 46.58 -24.66 4.86
N THR A 8 47.83 -24.89 5.27
CA THR A 8 48.22 -26.12 5.98
C THR A 8 47.53 -26.23 7.33
N ALA A 9 47.48 -25.12 8.10
CA ALA A 9 46.76 -25.08 9.38
C ALA A 9 45.26 -25.34 9.20
N ASN A 10 44.61 -24.76 8.19
CA ASN A 10 43.19 -24.98 7.90
C ASN A 10 42.90 -26.45 7.53
N LYS A 11 43.78 -27.11 6.76
CA LYS A 11 43.65 -28.54 6.45
C LYS A 11 43.76 -29.42 7.70
N ILE A 12 44.71 -29.14 8.58
CA ILE A 12 44.88 -29.88 9.83
C ILE A 12 43.65 -29.67 10.73
N ASN A 13 43.20 -28.43 10.91
CA ASN A 13 42.03 -28.10 11.73
C ASN A 13 40.72 -28.71 11.19
N ALA A 14 40.61 -28.88 9.87
CA ALA A 14 39.46 -29.52 9.24
C ALA A 14 39.28 -30.99 9.67
N HIS A 15 40.38 -31.72 9.95
CA HIS A 15 40.30 -33.10 10.45
C HIS A 15 39.75 -33.19 11.88
N PHE A 16 39.98 -32.16 12.72
CA PHE A 16 39.48 -32.09 14.09
C PHE A 16 38.09 -31.44 14.20
N SER A 17 37.63 -30.73 13.17
CA SER A 17 36.37 -29.95 13.19
C SER A 17 35.23 -30.61 12.42
N THR A 18 35.14 -31.96 12.42
CA THR A 18 34.19 -32.69 11.55
C THR A 18 32.75 -32.76 12.08
N GLY A 19 32.45 -32.08 13.19
CA GLY A 19 31.14 -32.07 13.83
C GLY A 19 30.68 -33.46 14.28
N PRO A 20 29.50 -33.57 14.93
CA PRO A 20 28.94 -34.86 15.32
C PRO A 20 28.43 -35.63 14.10
N LYS A 21 28.97 -36.84 13.88
CA LYS A 21 28.58 -37.71 12.74
C LYS A 21 27.55 -38.79 13.10
N THR A 22 27.40 -39.10 14.38
CA THR A 22 26.42 -40.08 14.89
C THR A 22 25.12 -39.37 15.25
N GLU A 23 23.99 -40.08 15.15
CA GLU A 23 22.69 -39.53 15.59
C GLU A 23 22.70 -39.15 17.07
N GLU A 24 23.37 -39.94 17.92
CA GLU A 24 23.60 -39.64 19.33
C GLU A 24 24.43 -38.37 19.52
N GLY A 25 25.52 -38.21 18.75
CA GLY A 25 26.36 -37.00 18.79
C GLY A 25 25.60 -35.76 18.31
N LYS A 26 24.74 -35.90 17.30
CA LYS A 26 23.86 -34.82 16.83
C LYS A 26 22.82 -34.47 17.88
N ALA A 27 22.23 -35.45 18.55
CA ALA A 27 21.27 -35.24 19.64
C ALA A 27 21.92 -34.60 20.88
N ILE A 28 23.19 -34.91 21.17
CA ILE A 28 23.96 -34.24 22.22
C ILE A 28 24.26 -32.79 21.79
N SER A 29 24.70 -32.58 20.56
CA SER A 29 25.00 -31.25 20.03
C SER A 29 23.74 -30.36 19.91
N SER A 30 22.57 -30.92 19.63
CA SER A 30 21.31 -30.16 19.56
C SER A 30 20.82 -29.72 20.93
N ARG A 31 21.15 -30.45 22.00
CA ARG A 31 20.82 -30.08 23.39
C ARG A 31 21.64 -28.91 23.93
N ASN A 32 22.84 -28.65 23.40
CA ASN A 32 23.63 -27.46 23.77
C ASN A 32 22.89 -26.14 23.47
N HIS A 33 22.00 -26.17 22.48
CA HIS A 33 21.13 -25.07 22.09
C HIS A 33 20.01 -24.78 23.09
N LEU A 34 19.61 -25.79 23.87
CA LEU A 34 18.45 -25.72 24.77
C LEU A 34 18.78 -25.17 26.16
N LYS A 35 20.06 -24.90 26.47
CA LYS A 35 20.49 -24.50 27.83
C LYS A 35 19.71 -23.29 28.38
N PHE A 36 19.36 -22.33 27.52
CA PHE A 36 18.61 -21.14 27.91
C PHE A 36 17.32 -20.94 27.08
N GLY A 37 17.03 -21.84 26.14
CA GLY A 37 15.82 -21.80 25.32
C GLY A 37 15.64 -20.56 24.42
N PHE A 38 16.68 -19.75 24.20
CA PHE A 38 16.61 -18.56 23.31
C PHE A 38 16.64 -18.91 21.83
N THR A 39 17.02 -20.14 21.51
CA THR A 39 17.26 -20.56 20.15
C THR A 39 16.60 -21.90 19.90
N GLY A 40 16.12 -22.12 18.67
CA GLY A 40 15.45 -23.36 18.28
C GLY A 40 13.94 -23.20 18.24
N LYS A 41 13.21 -24.30 18.46
CA LYS A 41 11.75 -24.24 18.55
C LYS A 41 11.37 -23.48 19.83
N PHE A 42 10.49 -22.48 19.70
CA PHE A 42 9.98 -21.73 20.84
C PHE A 42 9.22 -22.64 21.81
N PHE A 43 9.41 -22.40 23.10
CA PHE A 43 8.64 -22.97 24.20
C PHE A 43 8.67 -22.00 25.39
N VAL A 44 7.62 -22.01 26.20
CA VAL A 44 7.59 -21.38 27.53
C VAL A 44 8.33 -22.31 28.48
N ALA A 45 9.35 -21.80 29.17
CA ALA A 45 10.27 -22.60 29.96
C ALA A 45 9.63 -23.06 31.28
N GLU A 46 10.16 -24.13 31.87
CA GLU A 46 9.74 -24.56 33.21
C GLU A 46 10.01 -23.44 34.22
N GLY A 47 8.96 -22.97 34.90
CA GLY A 47 9.00 -21.82 35.81
C GLY A 47 8.44 -20.52 35.22
N GLU A 48 8.06 -20.50 33.95
CA GLU A 48 7.34 -19.40 33.32
C GLU A 48 5.83 -19.73 33.19
N ASP A 49 4.98 -18.70 33.13
CA ASP A 49 3.53 -18.86 33.02
C ASP A 49 3.08 -18.98 31.55
N GLN A 50 2.59 -20.15 31.16
CA GLN A 50 2.03 -20.39 29.83
C GLN A 50 0.77 -19.55 29.57
N ASP A 51 -0.06 -19.32 30.60
CA ASP A 51 -1.28 -18.53 30.46
C ASP A 51 -0.94 -17.06 30.21
N GLU A 52 0.15 -16.55 30.77
CA GLU A 52 0.64 -15.20 30.50
C GLU A 52 1.13 -15.05 29.06
N PHE A 53 1.85 -16.06 28.55
CA PHE A 53 2.23 -16.06 27.14
C PHE A 53 1.00 -16.12 26.21
N ASP A 54 0.01 -16.95 26.52
CA ASP A 54 -1.19 -17.07 25.72
C ASP A 54 -2.04 -15.79 25.76
N ARG A 55 -2.09 -15.10 26.92
CA ARG A 55 -2.66 -13.74 27.03
C ARG A 55 -1.93 -12.75 26.13
N LEU A 56 -0.61 -12.71 26.17
CA LEU A 56 0.19 -11.83 25.29
C LEU A 56 -0.09 -12.09 23.80
N VAL A 57 -0.23 -13.36 23.41
CA VAL A 57 -0.59 -13.71 22.03
C VAL A 57 -1.99 -13.20 21.69
N ALA A 58 -2.97 -13.42 22.56
CA ALA A 58 -4.34 -12.96 22.35
C ALA A 58 -4.42 -11.43 22.24
N ASP A 59 -3.74 -10.69 23.13
CA ASP A 59 -3.69 -9.23 23.13
C ASP A 59 -3.11 -8.69 21.81
N LEU A 60 -2.01 -9.29 21.33
CA LEU A 60 -1.39 -8.88 20.07
C LEU A 60 -2.24 -9.26 18.84
N GLU A 61 -2.95 -10.39 18.90
CA GLU A 61 -3.91 -10.78 17.85
C GLU A 61 -5.12 -9.84 17.81
N GLU A 62 -5.63 -9.40 18.97
CA GLU A 62 -6.72 -8.42 19.08
C GLU A 62 -6.27 -7.02 18.64
N GLU A 63 -5.09 -6.56 19.06
CA GLU A 63 -4.56 -5.25 18.69
C GLU A 63 -4.34 -5.15 17.18
N HIS A 64 -3.70 -6.16 16.60
CA HIS A 64 -3.33 -6.10 15.19
C HIS A 64 -4.45 -6.58 14.27
N GLN A 65 -5.32 -7.51 14.67
CA GLN A 65 -6.36 -8.10 13.81
C GLN A 65 -5.80 -8.65 12.48
N PRO A 66 -4.84 -9.60 12.54
CA PRO A 66 -4.20 -10.13 11.34
C PRO A 66 -5.19 -10.85 10.43
N SER A 67 -5.30 -10.41 9.17
CA SER A 67 -6.29 -10.95 8.22
C SER A 67 -5.77 -12.17 7.45
N THR A 68 -4.46 -12.20 7.17
CA THR A 68 -3.84 -13.28 6.37
C THR A 68 -3.01 -14.22 7.24
N THR A 69 -2.77 -15.43 6.74
CA THR A 69 -1.91 -16.41 7.42
C THR A 69 -0.51 -15.84 7.71
N THR A 70 0.07 -15.10 6.77
CA THR A 70 1.37 -14.46 6.95
C THR A 70 1.34 -13.43 8.08
N GLU A 71 0.30 -12.59 8.15
CA GLU A 71 0.14 -11.64 9.25
C GLU A 71 -0.02 -12.36 10.59
N LYS A 72 -0.79 -13.45 10.65
CA LYS A 72 -0.94 -14.26 11.88
C LYS A 72 0.40 -14.83 12.35
N ILE A 73 1.20 -15.35 11.42
CA ILE A 73 2.55 -15.83 11.72
C ILE A 73 3.43 -14.70 12.27
N LEU A 74 3.39 -13.51 11.65
CA LEU A 74 4.18 -12.36 12.10
C LEU A 74 3.77 -11.91 13.51
N VAL A 75 2.47 -11.82 13.80
CA VAL A 75 1.96 -11.47 15.14
C VAL A 75 2.38 -12.50 16.18
N ARG A 76 2.25 -13.80 15.87
CA ARG A 76 2.69 -14.86 16.79
C ARG A 76 4.22 -14.83 17.01
N ASN A 77 5.00 -14.54 15.98
CA ASN A 77 6.45 -14.38 16.10
C ASN A 77 6.82 -13.14 16.93
N MET A 78 6.05 -12.05 16.85
CA MET A 78 6.22 -10.90 17.74
C MET A 78 6.06 -11.31 19.20
N ALA A 79 4.99 -12.04 19.55
CA ALA A 79 4.79 -12.54 20.91
C ALA A 79 5.99 -13.40 21.38
N GLN A 80 6.45 -14.34 20.55
CA GLN A 80 7.61 -15.19 20.87
C GLN A 80 8.89 -14.38 21.10
N HIS A 81 9.19 -13.42 20.23
CA HIS A 81 10.37 -12.58 20.37
C HIS A 81 10.27 -11.63 21.56
N HIS A 82 9.08 -11.12 21.87
CA HIS A 82 8.86 -10.37 23.09
C HIS A 82 9.15 -11.23 24.32
N TRP A 83 8.60 -12.44 24.38
CA TRP A 83 8.82 -13.39 25.48
C TRP A 83 10.29 -13.71 25.69
N LEU A 84 11.00 -14.06 24.61
CA LEU A 84 12.43 -14.35 24.67
C LEU A 84 13.27 -13.10 25.02
N MET A 85 12.83 -11.90 24.64
CA MET A 85 13.49 -10.67 25.11
C MET A 85 13.31 -10.49 26.62
N GLN A 86 12.11 -10.71 27.17
CA GLN A 86 11.86 -10.61 28.62
C GLN A 86 12.64 -11.66 29.40
N ARG A 87 12.64 -12.92 28.94
CA ARG A 87 13.46 -13.98 29.53
C ARG A 87 14.94 -13.58 29.57
N ALA A 88 15.46 -12.96 28.50
CA ALA A 88 16.84 -12.49 28.47
C ALA A 88 17.10 -11.36 29.48
N ILE A 89 16.11 -10.51 29.77
CA ILE A 89 16.22 -9.45 30.80
C ILE A 89 16.24 -10.08 32.20
N VAL A 90 15.30 -10.98 32.50
CA VAL A 90 15.26 -11.69 33.79
C VAL A 90 16.56 -12.46 34.04
N MET A 91 17.11 -13.10 33.01
CA MET A 91 18.40 -13.80 33.11
C MET A 91 19.60 -12.86 33.27
N GLN A 92 19.50 -11.58 32.91
CA GLN A 92 20.55 -10.59 33.22
C GLN A 92 20.59 -10.30 34.72
N ASP A 93 19.43 -10.18 35.37
CA ASP A 93 19.34 -9.89 36.81
C ASP A 93 19.98 -11.01 37.65
N ILE A 94 19.86 -12.26 37.18
CA ILE A 94 20.49 -13.42 37.83
C ILE A 94 22.03 -13.34 37.80
N CYS A 95 22.63 -12.62 36.84
CA CYS A 95 24.09 -12.46 36.79
C CYS A 95 24.63 -11.54 37.89
N PHE A 96 23.77 -10.80 38.59
CA PHE A 96 24.15 -9.89 39.66
C PHE A 96 23.94 -10.52 41.04
N ASN A 97 24.88 -10.28 41.94
CA ASN A 97 24.72 -10.64 43.33
C ASN A 97 23.75 -9.65 44.00
N SER A 98 22.65 -10.15 44.58
CA SER A 98 21.61 -9.32 45.18
C SER A 98 22.07 -8.52 46.41
N GLN A 99 23.16 -8.92 47.07
CA GLN A 99 23.69 -8.25 48.27
C GLN A 99 24.78 -7.22 47.95
N THR A 100 25.66 -7.53 46.99
CA THR A 100 26.80 -6.66 46.65
C THR A 100 26.55 -5.82 45.41
N GLY A 101 25.55 -6.15 44.59
CA GLY A 101 25.27 -5.51 43.31
C GLY A 101 26.32 -5.79 42.23
N LEU A 102 27.33 -6.62 42.53
CA LEU A 102 28.40 -6.94 41.59
C LEU A 102 27.98 -8.07 40.66
N CYS A 103 28.33 -7.92 39.38
CA CYS A 103 28.21 -8.99 38.40
C CYS A 103 29.32 -10.02 38.68
N TYR A 104 28.96 -11.29 38.89
CA TYR A 104 29.96 -12.35 39.10
C TYR A 104 30.23 -13.16 37.83
N ASP A 105 29.39 -13.04 36.79
CA ASP A 105 29.57 -13.69 35.48
C ASP A 105 29.33 -12.70 34.33
N GLU A 106 30.36 -11.91 34.02
CA GLU A 106 30.33 -10.93 32.93
C GLU A 106 30.09 -11.59 31.57
N LYS A 107 30.55 -12.83 31.37
CA LYS A 107 30.40 -13.54 30.09
C LYS A 107 28.95 -13.94 29.86
N GLN A 108 28.29 -14.46 30.90
CA GLN A 108 26.88 -14.79 30.87
C GLN A 108 26.03 -13.53 30.69
N LEU A 109 26.34 -12.45 31.43
CA LEU A 109 25.67 -11.15 31.25
C LEU A 109 25.77 -10.65 29.80
N ALA A 110 26.96 -10.65 29.23
CA ALA A 110 27.17 -10.25 27.83
C ALA A 110 26.42 -11.15 26.85
N LEU A 111 26.27 -12.45 27.13
CA LEU A 111 25.47 -13.37 26.33
C LEU A 111 23.97 -13.02 26.39
N MET A 112 23.43 -12.72 27.57
CA MET A 112 22.02 -12.37 27.74
C MET A 112 21.68 -11.04 27.06
N ILE A 113 22.56 -10.03 27.15
CA ILE A 113 22.41 -8.75 26.43
C ILE A 113 22.34 -8.98 24.91
N ARG A 114 23.15 -9.90 24.37
CA ARG A 114 23.08 -10.25 22.93
C ARG A 114 21.74 -10.89 22.57
N TYR A 115 21.20 -11.79 23.40
CA TYR A 115 19.89 -12.38 23.14
C TYR A 115 18.77 -11.34 23.25
N GLN A 116 18.78 -10.48 24.27
CA GLN A 116 17.83 -9.36 24.39
C GLN A 116 17.82 -8.53 23.11
N THR A 117 18.98 -8.04 22.67
CA THR A 117 19.06 -7.20 21.46
C THR A 117 18.71 -7.96 20.18
N THR A 118 18.93 -9.28 20.13
CA THR A 118 18.56 -10.12 18.99
C THR A 118 17.04 -10.23 18.87
N HIS A 119 16.37 -10.57 19.97
CA HIS A 119 14.92 -10.71 19.99
C HIS A 119 14.19 -9.37 19.89
N GLN A 120 14.75 -8.30 20.47
CA GLN A 120 14.23 -6.94 20.26
C GLN A 120 14.27 -6.53 18.78
N ARG A 121 15.37 -6.81 18.07
CA ARG A 121 15.46 -6.54 16.63
C ARG A 121 14.50 -7.41 15.82
N ALA A 122 14.36 -8.68 16.19
CA ALA A 122 13.44 -9.60 15.52
C ALA A 122 11.97 -9.17 15.71
N PHE A 123 11.59 -8.74 16.91
CA PHE A 123 10.27 -8.15 17.21
C PHE A 123 9.97 -6.96 16.28
N HIS A 124 10.88 -5.97 16.25
CA HIS A 124 10.69 -4.78 15.40
C HIS A 124 10.65 -5.13 13.91
N LYS A 125 11.43 -6.13 13.48
CA LYS A 125 11.40 -6.61 12.11
C LYS A 125 10.02 -7.18 11.75
N CYS A 126 9.47 -8.06 12.60
CA CYS A 126 8.13 -8.62 12.37
C CYS A 126 7.04 -7.55 12.33
N LEU A 127 7.07 -6.58 13.26
CA LEU A 127 6.14 -5.45 13.25
C LEU A 127 6.28 -4.62 11.97
N LYS A 128 7.51 -4.30 11.55
CA LYS A 128 7.75 -3.55 10.31
C LYS A 128 7.23 -4.30 9.07
N GLU A 129 7.46 -5.60 8.97
CA GLU A 129 6.95 -6.42 7.87
C GLU A 129 5.42 -6.45 7.86
N LEU A 130 4.78 -6.58 9.02
CA LEU A 130 3.33 -6.53 9.16
C LEU A 130 2.76 -5.21 8.64
N LEU A 131 3.32 -4.08 9.07
CA LEU A 131 2.89 -2.75 8.62
C LEU A 131 3.15 -2.55 7.12
N THR A 132 4.24 -3.09 6.60
CA THR A 132 4.57 -3.02 5.16
C THR A 132 3.55 -3.78 4.32
N LEU A 133 3.17 -4.99 4.72
CA LEU A 133 2.14 -5.79 4.04
C LEU A 133 0.79 -5.07 4.02
N ARG A 134 0.44 -4.38 5.11
CA ARG A 134 -0.79 -3.57 5.19
C ARG A 134 -0.75 -2.38 4.24
N ALA A 135 0.35 -1.63 4.27
CA ALA A 135 0.53 -0.48 3.37
C ALA A 135 0.47 -0.91 1.91
N GLN A 136 1.04 -2.07 1.57
CA GLN A 136 0.96 -2.64 0.23
C GLN A 136 -0.49 -2.96 -0.16
N ARG A 137 -1.27 -3.61 0.71
CA ARG A 137 -2.69 -3.91 0.45
C ARG A 137 -3.51 -2.63 0.21
N VAL A 138 -3.31 -1.62 1.05
CA VAL A 138 -3.99 -0.32 0.89
C VAL A 138 -3.59 0.34 -0.43
N LYS A 139 -2.31 0.29 -0.80
CA LYS A 139 -1.82 0.83 -2.07
C LYS A 139 -2.39 0.10 -3.28
N GLU A 140 -2.54 -1.22 -3.22
CA GLU A 140 -3.16 -2.02 -4.28
C GLU A 140 -4.64 -1.61 -4.48
N GLN A 141 -5.36 -1.41 -3.37
CA GLN A 141 -6.75 -0.94 -3.41
C GLN A 141 -6.87 0.49 -3.98
N ILE A 142 -6.03 1.42 -3.51
CA ILE A 142 -6.00 2.82 -3.99
C ILE A 142 -5.51 2.92 -5.44
N GLY A 143 -4.56 2.07 -5.85
CA GLY A 143 -3.99 2.07 -7.20
C GLY A 143 -5.07 1.87 -8.27
N PHE A 144 -6.00 0.97 -7.98
CA PHE A 144 -7.17 0.72 -8.81
C PHE A 144 -8.10 1.95 -8.87
N GLU A 145 -8.39 2.57 -7.72
CA GLU A 145 -9.22 3.79 -7.67
C GLU A 145 -8.61 4.97 -8.43
N SER A 146 -7.28 5.13 -8.38
CA SER A 146 -6.60 6.21 -9.12
C SER A 146 -6.65 6.00 -10.63
N GLN A 147 -6.58 4.76 -11.11
CA GLN A 147 -6.71 4.44 -12.54
C GLN A 147 -8.14 4.70 -13.02
N GLU A 148 -9.13 4.21 -12.29
CA GLU A 148 -10.55 4.41 -12.63
C GLU A 148 -10.95 5.91 -12.63
N ARG A 149 -10.36 6.74 -11.74
CA ARG A 149 -10.57 8.20 -11.76
C ARG A 149 -9.97 8.86 -13.00
N LYS A 150 -8.81 8.40 -13.46
CA LYS A 150 -8.17 8.94 -14.68
C LYS A 150 -8.97 8.56 -15.91
N GLU A 151 -9.42 7.31 -16.00
CA GLU A 151 -10.28 6.83 -17.10
C GLU A 151 -11.59 7.62 -17.17
N ARG A 152 -12.30 7.79 -16.04
CA ARG A 152 -13.53 8.62 -16.01
C ARG A 152 -13.27 10.08 -16.42
N ALA A 153 -12.15 10.67 -16.01
CA ALA A 153 -11.78 12.02 -16.43
C ALA A 153 -11.50 12.10 -17.94
N GLN A 154 -10.88 11.07 -18.51
CA GLN A 154 -10.61 10.94 -19.94
C GLN A 154 -11.94 10.79 -20.72
N ASP A 155 -12.80 9.86 -20.31
CA ASP A 155 -14.11 9.61 -20.94
C ASP A 155 -14.98 10.87 -20.95
N THR A 156 -14.99 11.62 -19.83
CA THR A 156 -15.74 12.88 -19.76
C THR A 156 -15.15 13.98 -20.63
N ALA A 157 -13.82 14.03 -20.78
CA ALA A 157 -13.16 14.95 -21.71
C ALA A 157 -13.46 14.60 -23.18
N ASP A 158 -13.40 13.32 -23.52
CA ASP A 158 -13.69 12.81 -24.87
C ASP A 158 -15.17 13.01 -25.23
N TYR A 159 -16.09 12.77 -24.29
CA TYR A 159 -17.51 13.08 -24.45
C TYR A 159 -17.75 14.58 -24.70
N ARG A 160 -17.09 15.45 -23.93
CA ARG A 160 -17.19 16.92 -24.12
C ARG A 160 -16.65 17.35 -25.48
N LYS A 161 -15.54 16.75 -25.93
CA LYS A 161 -14.94 17.02 -27.24
C LYS A 161 -15.86 16.58 -28.38
N ALA A 162 -16.38 15.34 -28.33
CA ALA A 162 -17.34 14.84 -29.31
C ALA A 162 -18.61 15.71 -29.39
N LYS A 163 -19.11 16.16 -28.24
CA LYS A 163 -20.26 17.08 -28.17
C LYS A 163 -19.95 18.47 -28.74
N ALA A 164 -18.72 18.95 -28.60
CA ALA A 164 -18.29 20.21 -29.21
C ALA A 164 -18.15 20.08 -30.73
N ASP A 165 -17.63 18.96 -31.23
CA ASP A 165 -17.45 18.73 -32.66
C ASP A 165 -18.78 18.53 -33.38
N THR A 166 -19.72 17.79 -32.78
CA THR A 166 -21.12 17.70 -33.28
C THR A 166 -21.78 19.06 -33.36
N ARG A 167 -21.64 19.92 -32.35
CA ARG A 167 -22.16 21.29 -32.39
C ARG A 167 -21.55 22.14 -33.52
N LYS A 168 -20.26 21.98 -33.81
CA LYS A 168 -19.62 22.68 -34.94
C LYS A 168 -20.21 22.23 -36.28
N GLU A 169 -20.45 20.93 -36.41
CA GLU A 169 -21.07 20.34 -37.60
C GLU A 169 -22.50 20.86 -37.81
N GLU A 170 -23.32 20.89 -36.75
CA GLU A 170 -24.67 21.46 -36.78
C GLU A 170 -24.66 22.94 -37.21
N ILE A 171 -23.73 23.73 -36.67
CA ILE A 171 -23.56 25.15 -37.04
C ILE A 171 -23.16 25.27 -38.52
N HIS A 172 -22.24 24.43 -39.00
CA HIS A 172 -21.81 24.43 -40.39
C HIS A 172 -22.99 24.10 -41.32
N GLN A 173 -23.74 23.05 -41.02
CA GLN A 173 -24.93 22.64 -41.76
C GLN A 173 -25.98 23.76 -41.81
N ALA A 174 -26.29 24.40 -40.68
CA ALA A 174 -27.23 25.53 -40.63
C ALA A 174 -26.76 26.70 -41.50
N ARG A 175 -25.45 26.98 -41.53
CA ARG A 175 -24.87 28.05 -42.33
C ARG A 175 -24.92 27.75 -43.83
N MET A 176 -24.66 26.50 -44.22
CA MET A 176 -24.82 26.03 -45.60
C MET A 176 -26.27 26.10 -46.04
N HIS A 177 -27.21 25.69 -45.18
CA HIS A 177 -28.63 25.75 -45.47
C HIS A 177 -29.10 27.20 -45.70
N LEU A 178 -28.64 28.14 -44.87
CA LEU A 178 -28.90 29.57 -45.04
C LEU A 178 -28.38 30.09 -46.39
N LEU A 179 -27.16 29.69 -46.78
CA LEU A 179 -26.58 30.09 -48.07
C LEU A 179 -27.43 29.58 -49.23
N ILE A 180 -27.84 28.31 -49.20
CA ILE A 180 -28.72 27.70 -50.22
C ILE A 180 -30.07 28.44 -50.28
N SER A 181 -30.69 28.74 -49.14
CA SER A 181 -31.95 29.52 -49.11
C SER A 181 -31.77 30.93 -49.71
N LYS A 182 -30.63 31.58 -49.49
CA LYS A 182 -30.33 32.90 -50.06
C LYS A 182 -30.11 32.84 -51.57
N THR A 183 -29.37 31.86 -52.07
CA THR A 183 -29.12 31.70 -53.51
C THR A 183 -30.40 31.34 -54.26
N THR A 184 -31.18 30.38 -53.75
CA THR A 184 -32.47 30.00 -54.34
C THR A 184 -33.46 31.15 -54.37
N HIS A 185 -33.55 31.95 -53.29
CA HIS A 185 -34.36 33.17 -53.29
C HIS A 185 -33.93 34.16 -54.38
N GLN A 186 -32.62 34.37 -54.53
CA GLN A 186 -32.08 35.27 -55.55
C GLN A 186 -32.37 34.75 -56.97
N GLU A 187 -32.24 33.45 -57.21
CA GLU A 187 -32.59 32.80 -58.48
C GLU A 187 -34.07 32.97 -58.82
N LEU A 188 -34.96 32.74 -57.86
CA LEU A 188 -36.41 32.97 -58.02
C LEU A 188 -36.71 34.43 -58.37
N LYS A 189 -36.08 35.38 -57.66
CA LYS A 189 -36.23 36.82 -57.95
C LYS A 189 -35.75 37.16 -59.37
N ASN A 190 -34.62 36.61 -59.79
CA ASN A 190 -34.10 36.77 -61.14
C ASN A 190 -35.03 36.15 -62.20
N GLN A 191 -35.65 35.00 -61.91
CA GLN A 191 -36.60 34.33 -62.79
C GLN A 191 -37.91 35.11 -62.93
N GLN A 192 -38.43 35.67 -61.84
CA GLN A 192 -39.60 36.55 -61.85
C GLN A 192 -39.37 37.80 -62.72
N LEU A 193 -38.19 38.41 -62.63
CA LEU A 193 -37.79 39.54 -63.47
C LEU A 193 -37.72 39.15 -64.96
N ARG A 194 -37.19 37.98 -65.30
CA ARG A 194 -37.15 37.48 -66.69
C ARG A 194 -38.53 37.17 -67.26
N ASN A 195 -39.46 36.72 -66.43
CA ASN A 195 -40.82 36.38 -66.84
C ASN A 195 -41.76 37.60 -66.90
N GLY A 196 -41.24 38.83 -66.71
CA GLY A 196 -42.00 40.06 -66.87
C GLY A 196 -42.98 40.40 -65.72
N PHE A 197 -42.88 39.73 -64.57
CA PHE A 197 -43.69 40.07 -63.40
C PHE A 197 -43.04 41.21 -62.60
N THR A 198 -43.64 42.40 -62.62
CA THR A 198 -43.25 43.53 -61.77
C THR A 198 -43.84 43.35 -60.38
N VAL A 199 -42.99 43.06 -59.39
CA VAL A 199 -43.40 43.02 -57.98
C VAL A 199 -43.29 44.44 -57.43
N THR A 200 -44.42 45.11 -57.27
CA THR A 200 -44.52 46.32 -56.43
C THR A 200 -44.08 45.95 -55.01
N PRO A 201 -43.17 46.71 -54.37
CA PRO A 201 -42.78 46.43 -52.99
C PRO A 201 -44.02 46.52 -52.10
N CYS A 202 -44.42 45.41 -51.45
CA CYS A 202 -45.37 45.50 -50.36
C CYS A 202 -44.76 46.42 -49.28
N PRO A 203 -45.52 47.43 -48.80
CA PRO A 203 -45.04 48.31 -47.76
C PRO A 203 -44.70 47.48 -46.52
N ASN A 204 -43.54 47.78 -45.95
CA ASN A 204 -42.93 47.05 -44.85
C ASN A 204 -43.88 47.07 -43.65
N SER A 205 -44.70 46.02 -43.47
CA SER A 205 -45.38 45.79 -42.21
C SER A 205 -44.31 45.38 -41.22
N ARG A 206 -43.90 46.38 -40.43
CA ARG A 206 -43.16 46.17 -39.18
C ARG A 206 -44.00 45.16 -38.38
N LEU A 207 -43.59 43.89 -38.40
CA LEU A 207 -44.05 42.91 -37.43
C LEU A 207 -43.65 43.47 -36.07
N GLU A 208 -44.60 44.06 -35.36
CA GLU A 208 -44.49 44.32 -33.94
C GLU A 208 -44.17 42.98 -33.28
N THR A 209 -42.90 42.81 -32.94
CA THR A 209 -42.49 41.77 -32.00
C THR A 209 -43.14 42.14 -30.69
N SER A 210 -44.25 41.48 -30.35
CA SER A 210 -44.80 41.50 -29.01
C SER A 210 -43.70 41.06 -28.05
N GLU A 211 -43.27 42.00 -27.21
CA GLU A 211 -42.37 41.76 -26.09
C GLU A 211 -43.00 40.69 -25.19
N THR A 212 -42.63 39.43 -25.40
CA THR A 212 -42.92 38.39 -24.42
C THR A 212 -41.86 38.55 -23.34
N SER A 213 -42.24 39.26 -22.27
CA SER A 213 -41.45 39.51 -21.07
C SER A 213 -40.86 38.20 -20.54
N ILE A 214 -39.53 38.06 -20.63
CA ILE A 214 -38.79 36.98 -19.96
C ILE A 214 -38.63 37.42 -18.50
N PRO A 215 -39.14 36.66 -17.50
CA PRO A 215 -39.01 37.05 -16.11
C PRO A 215 -37.54 36.95 -15.67
N SER A 216 -37.02 38.08 -15.19
CA SER A 216 -35.72 38.23 -14.57
C SER A 216 -35.54 37.23 -13.43
N ARG A 217 -34.58 36.30 -13.58
CA ARG A 217 -34.19 35.37 -12.52
C ARG A 217 -33.49 36.14 -11.41
N GLU A 218 -34.20 36.29 -10.30
CA GLU A 218 -33.73 36.86 -9.04
C GLU A 218 -32.49 36.10 -8.54
N ARG A 219 -31.36 36.80 -8.39
CA ARG A 219 -30.17 36.28 -7.73
C ARG A 219 -30.44 36.26 -6.23
N GLN A 220 -30.88 35.12 -5.69
CA GLN A 220 -30.73 34.87 -4.26
C GLN A 220 -29.25 34.57 -3.96
N ARG A 221 -28.65 35.45 -3.17
CA ARG A 221 -27.43 35.16 -2.41
C ARG A 221 -27.80 34.15 -1.31
N VAL A 222 -27.02 33.08 -1.23
CA VAL A 222 -26.68 32.38 0.02
C VAL A 222 -25.17 32.24 0.03
#